data_AF-A0AB38BPK0-F1
#
_entry.id   AF-A0AB38BPK0-F1
#
_cell.length_a   1.000
_cell.length_b   1.000
_cell.length_c   1.000
_cell.angle_alpha   90.00
_cell.angle_beta   90.00
_cell.angle_gamma   90.00
#
_symmetry.space_group_name_H-M   'P 1'
#
loop_
_entity.id
_entity.type
_entity.pdbx_description
1 polymer ?
#
loop_
_entity_poly.entity_id
_entity_poly.type
_entity_poly.pdbx_seq_one_letter_code
_entity_poly.pdbx_strand_id
1 'polypeptide(L)'
;MNNALSFSLPEDLLCVNPTADAGIPIDAITCAVDRASSVLLLLEDQFENDGPSLANHVIAAALWDVRGTLGLIRTLALHADDLGRGSAQGGGL
;
A
#
# COMPACT_ATOMS: atom_id res chain seq x y z
N MET A 1 9.27 25.93 8.39
CA MET A 1 8.42 25.44 9.49
C MET A 1 8.15 23.98 9.21
N ASN A 2 8.75 23.09 10.00
CA ASN A 2 8.57 21.65 9.84
C ASN A 2 7.17 21.31 10.37
N ASN A 3 6.21 21.14 9.46
CA ASN A 3 4.88 20.66 9.81
C ASN A 3 5.04 19.16 10.08
N ALA A 4 5.37 18.81 11.33
CA ALA A 4 5.38 17.42 11.76
C ALA A 4 3.95 16.91 11.61
N LEU A 5 3.74 16.04 10.62
CA LEU A 5 2.46 15.41 10.39
C LEU A 5 2.11 14.60 11.64
N SER A 6 1.19 15.13 12.44
CA SER A 6 0.66 14.46 13.62
C SER A 6 -0.35 13.42 13.12
N PHE A 7 0.13 12.21 12.86
CA PHE A 7 -0.72 11.08 12.55
C PHE A 7 -1.33 10.56 13.86
N SER A 8 -2.60 10.87 14.10
CA SER A 8 -3.34 10.45 15.29
C SER A 8 -4.02 9.09 15.12
N LEU A 9 -4.28 8.71 13.88
CA LEU A 9 -4.94 7.48 13.49
C LEU A 9 -4.16 6.81 12.34
N PRO A 10 -4.17 5.47 12.23
CA PRO A 10 -3.56 4.77 11.09
C PRO A 10 -4.09 5.29 9.74
N GLU A 11 -5.36 5.67 9.68
CA GLU A 11 -5.99 6.25 8.51
C GLU A 11 -5.35 7.59 8.11
N ASP A 12 -4.82 8.37 9.06
CA ASP A 12 -4.13 9.64 8.76
C ASP A 12 -2.84 9.40 7.96
N LEU A 13 -2.18 8.25 8.17
CA LEU A 13 -0.98 7.85 7.43
C LEU A 13 -1.32 7.24 6.06
N LEU A 14 -2.47 6.56 5.99
CA LEU A 14 -2.90 5.78 4.82
C LEU A 14 -3.86 6.51 3.88
N CYS A 15 -4.33 7.71 4.25
CA CYS A 15 -5.17 8.55 3.41
C CYS A 15 -4.35 9.33 2.37
N VAL A 16 -4.91 9.47 1.17
CA VAL A 16 -4.37 10.35 0.13
C VAL A 16 -4.38 11.79 0.66
N ASN A 17 -3.26 12.51 0.49
CA ASN A 17 -3.17 13.90 0.91
C ASN A 17 -4.33 14.71 0.29
N PRO A 18 -5.21 15.33 1.08
CA PRO A 18 -6.36 16.07 0.58
C PRO A 18 -5.98 17.31 -0.23
N THR A 19 -4.72 17.77 -0.16
CA THR A 19 -4.19 18.86 -0.98
C THR A 19 -3.50 18.38 -2.26
N ALA A 20 -3.52 17.08 -2.56
CA ALA A 20 -2.98 16.57 -3.81
C ALA A 20 -3.87 17.03 -4.98
N ASP A 21 -3.26 17.58 -6.03
CA ASP A 21 -3.98 18.00 -7.23
C ASP A 21 -4.65 16.81 -7.91
N ALA A 22 -5.89 17.01 -8.38
CA ALA A 22 -6.59 16.00 -9.14
C ALA A 22 -5.84 15.68 -10.45
N GLY A 23 -5.70 14.39 -10.77
CA GLY A 23 -5.02 13.94 -11.99
C GLY A 23 -3.53 13.66 -11.85
N ILE A 24 -2.96 13.73 -10.63
CA ILE A 24 -1.62 13.20 -10.38
C ILE A 24 -1.63 11.69 -10.67
N PRO A 25 -0.78 11.18 -11.60
CA PRO A 25 -0.71 9.76 -11.87
C PRO A 25 -0.16 9.03 -10.63
N ILE A 26 -0.99 8.17 -10.04
CA ILE A 26 -0.58 7.31 -8.94
C ILE A 26 -0.19 5.97 -9.55
N ASP A 27 1.06 5.55 -9.35
CA ASP A 27 1.45 4.17 -9.64
C ASP A 27 0.78 3.25 -8.62
N ALA A 28 -0.27 2.56 -9.05
CA ALA A 28 -1.07 1.69 -8.20
C ALA A 28 -0.23 0.53 -7.62
N ILE A 29 0.82 0.09 -8.31
CA ILE A 29 1.71 -0.97 -7.81
C ILE A 29 2.57 -0.44 -6.68
N THR A 30 3.32 0.65 -6.92
CA THR A 30 4.14 1.29 -5.87
C THR A 30 3.29 1.67 -4.65
N CYS A 31 2.11 2.26 -4.87
CA CYS A 31 1.18 2.62 -3.79
C CYS A 31 0.76 1.40 -2.95
N ALA A 32 0.41 0.29 -3.60
CA ALA A 32 0.05 -0.93 -2.90
C ALA A 32 1.25 -1.55 -2.14
N VAL A 33 2.46 -1.46 -2.69
CA VAL A 33 3.69 -1.90 -2.00
C VAL A 33 3.93 -1.06 -0.75
N ASP A 34 3.86 0.27 -0.85
CA ASP A 34 4.09 1.18 0.28
C ASP A 34 3.07 0.96 1.41
N ARG A 35 1.81 0.68 1.05
CA ARG A 35 0.77 0.30 2.02
C ARG A 35 1.12 -0.99 2.77
N ALA A 36 1.51 -2.04 2.04
CA ALA A 36 1.89 -3.32 2.65
C ALA A 36 3.11 -3.17 3.58
N SER A 37 4.13 -2.42 3.14
CA SER A 37 5.33 -2.13 3.93
C SER A 37 5.00 -1.36 5.21
N SER A 38 4.09 -0.39 5.15
CA SER A 38 3.67 0.39 6.32
C SER A 38 2.97 -0.48 7.38
N VAL A 39 2.10 -1.40 6.96
CA VAL A 39 1.44 -2.33 7.87
C VAL A 39 2.42 -3.33 8.48
N LEU A 40 3.39 -3.82 7.71
CA LEU A 40 4.45 -4.69 8.21
C LEU A 40 5.33 -3.97 9.24
N LEU A 41 5.72 -2.72 8.97
CA LEU A 41 6.53 -1.92 9.90
C LEU A 41 5.80 -1.72 11.24
N LEU A 42 4.49 -1.46 11.22
CA LEU A 42 3.68 -1.35 12.44
C LEU A 42 3.58 -2.69 13.19
N LEU A 43 3.58 -3.81 12.47
CA LEU A 43 3.60 -5.14 13.08
C LEU A 43 4.97 -5.50 13.64
N GLU A 44 6.06 -5.13 12.98
CA GLU A 44 7.43 -5.36 13.43
C GLU A 44 7.66 -4.71 14.81
N ASP A 45 7.15 -3.49 15.02
CA ASP A 45 7.20 -2.80 16.32
C ASP A 45 6.59 -3.64 17.47
N GLN A 46 5.57 -4.45 17.18
CA GLN A 46 4.94 -5.35 18.18
C GLN A 46 5.84 -6.50 18.62
N PHE A 47 6.88 -6.81 17.86
CA PHE A 47 7.82 -7.89 18.16
C PHE A 47 9.19 -7.36 18.61
N GLU A 48 9.50 -6.09 18.35
CA GLU A 48 10.78 -5.48 18.70
C GLU A 48 10.75 -4.72 20.04
N ASN A 49 9.60 -4.18 20.45
CA ASN A 49 9.46 -3.42 21.70
C ASN A 49 8.81 -4.24 22.83
N ASP A 50 9.29 -4.06 24.06
CA ASP A 50 8.71 -4.65 25.30
C ASP A 50 7.41 -3.93 25.76
N GLY A 51 6.71 -3.28 24.83
CA GLY A 51 5.46 -2.57 25.08
C GLY A 51 4.25 -3.51 25.25
N PRO A 52 3.06 -2.95 25.55
CA PRO A 52 1.83 -3.74 25.57
C PRO A 52 1.56 -4.34 24.19
N SER A 53 1.42 -5.67 24.13
CA SER A 53 1.14 -6.38 22.87
C SER A 53 -0.28 -6.10 22.38
N LEU A 54 -0.42 -5.85 21.08
CA LEU A 54 -1.72 -5.83 20.41
C LEU A 54 -2.44 -7.17 20.57
N ALA A 55 -3.77 -7.11 20.66
CA ALA A 55 -4.56 -8.33 20.73
C ALA A 55 -4.39 -9.20 19.46
N ASN A 56 -4.37 -10.52 19.62
CA ASN A 56 -4.14 -11.46 18.51
C ASN A 56 -5.04 -11.24 17.29
N HIS A 57 -6.29 -10.81 17.49
CA HIS A 57 -7.21 -10.53 16.40
C HIS A 57 -6.83 -9.28 15.59
N VAL A 58 -6.16 -8.30 16.21
CA VAL A 58 -5.61 -7.11 15.54
C VAL A 58 -4.41 -7.51 14.69
N ILE A 59 -3.49 -8.31 15.25
CA ILE A 59 -2.34 -8.86 14.52
C ILE A 59 -2.83 -9.69 13.32
N ALA A 60 -3.82 -10.56 13.53
CA ALA A 60 -4.42 -11.36 12.46
C ALA A 60 -5.08 -10.49 11.38
N ALA A 61 -5.77 -9.41 11.74
CA ALA A 61 -6.38 -8.48 10.80
C ALA A 61 -5.33 -7.75 9.95
N ALA A 62 -4.24 -7.29 10.56
CA ALA A 62 -3.13 -6.64 9.84
C ALA A 62 -2.45 -7.61 8.86
N LEU A 63 -2.22 -8.86 9.26
CA LEU A 63 -1.71 -9.90 8.36
C LEU A 63 -2.67 -10.20 7.20
N TRP A 64 -3.98 -10.15 7.44
CA TRP A 64 -4.99 -10.32 6.41
C TRP A 64 -5.00 -9.16 5.41
N ASP A 65 -4.82 -7.92 5.89
CA ASP A 65 -4.69 -6.74 5.04
C ASP A 65 -3.47 -6.82 4.12
N VAL A 66 -2.30 -7.22 4.64
CA VAL A 66 -1.09 -7.42 3.83
C VAL A 66 -1.33 -8.50 2.77
N ARG A 67 -1.97 -9.63 3.11
CA ARG A 67 -2.31 -10.68 2.13
C ARG A 67 -3.24 -10.16 1.03
N GLY A 68 -4.24 -9.35 1.39
CA GLY A 68 -5.13 -8.71 0.43
C GLY A 68 -4.38 -7.78 -0.51
N THR A 69 -3.48 -6.96 0.03
CA THR A 69 -2.65 -6.01 -0.72
C THR A 69 -1.70 -6.72 -1.69
N LEU A 70 -1.08 -7.83 -1.27
CA LEU A 70 -0.27 -8.68 -2.17
C LEU A 70 -1.10 -9.29 -3.31
N GLY A 71 -2.36 -9.66 -3.05
CA GLY A 71 -3.30 -10.11 -4.08
C GLY A 71 -3.62 -9.01 -5.11
N LEU A 72 -3.80 -7.78 -4.63
CA LEU A 72 -4.00 -6.60 -5.48
C LEU A 72 -2.76 -6.32 -6.35
N ILE A 73 -1.56 -6.28 -5.76
CA ILE A 73 -0.29 -6.11 -6.48
C ILE A 73 -0.15 -7.14 -7.60
N ARG A 74 -0.39 -8.42 -7.29
CA ARG A 74 -0.33 -9.50 -8.30
C ARG A 74 -1.31 -9.23 -9.45
N THR A 75 -2.53 -8.82 -9.13
CA THR A 75 -3.56 -8.55 -10.13
C THR A 75 -3.14 -7.40 -11.03
N LEU A 76 -2.66 -6.30 -10.45
CA LEU A 76 -2.17 -5.13 -11.19
C LEU A 76 -0.98 -5.49 -12.09
N ALA A 77 -0.01 -6.26 -11.58
CA ALA A 77 1.14 -6.70 -12.35
C ALA A 77 0.75 -7.59 -13.54
N LEU A 78 -0.17 -8.55 -13.35
CA LEU A 78 -0.67 -9.39 -14.45
C LEU A 78 -1.38 -8.57 -15.54
N HIS A 79 -2.21 -7.59 -15.16
CA HIS A 79 -2.89 -6.73 -16.14
C HIS A 79 -1.91 -5.79 -16.86
N ALA A 80 -0.88 -5.30 -16.17
CA ALA A 80 0.18 -4.52 -16.80
C ALA A 80 0.95 -5.35 -17.84
N ASP A 81 1.26 -6.62 -17.54
CA ASP A 81 1.89 -7.55 -18.48
C ASP A 81 1.01 -7.82 -19.71
N ASP A 82 -0.31 -7.98 -19.54
CA ASP A 82 -1.26 -8.18 -20.63
C ASP A 82 -1.38 -6.95 -21.55
N LEU A 83 -1.37 -5.73 -20.98
CA LEU A 83 -1.34 -4.47 -21.74
C LEU A 83 -0.06 -4.32 -22.57
N GLY A 84 1.09 -4.77 -22.04
CA GLY A 84 2.35 -4.81 -22.77
C GLY A 84 2.33 -5.74 -23.99
N ARG A 85 1.54 -6.83 -23.93
CA ARG A 85 1.39 -7.80 -25.02
C ARG A 85 0.42 -7.36 -26.12
N GLY A 86 -0.68 -6.69 -25.76
CA GLY A 86 -1.67 -6.20 -26.73
C GLY A 86 -1.17 -5.06 -27.62
N SER A 87 -0.26 -4.23 -27.10
CA SER A 87 0.28 -3.06 -27.80
C SER A 87 1.27 -3.42 -28.93
N ALA A 88 1.85 -4.63 -28.90
CA ALA A 88 2.82 -5.08 -29.90
C ALA A 88 2.18 -5.57 -31.22
N GLN A 89 0.85 -5.69 -31.30
CA GLN A 89 0.15 -6.25 -32.47
C GLN A 89 -0.59 -5.19 -33.32
N GLY A 90 -0.48 -3.90 -32.97
CA GLY A 90 -1.18 -2.79 -33.62
C GLY A 90 -0.29 -1.80 -34.37
N GLY A 91 0.90 -2.19 -34.83
CA GLY A 91 1.84 -1.30 -35.52
C GLY A 91 2.21 -1.75 -36.94
N GLY A 92 1.65 -1.07 -37.95
CA GLY A 92 2.06 -1.05 -39.38
C GLY A 92 1.44 -2.16 -40.23
N LEU A 93 0.43 -1.89 -41.08
CA LEU A 93 0.50 -1.23 -42.41
C LEU A 93 1.57 -1.82 -43.34
#